data_AF-A0AAU9YPM0-F1
#
_entry.id   AF-A0AAU9YPM0-F1
#
_cell.length_a   1.000
_cell.length_b   1.000
_cell.length_c   1.000
_cell.angle_alpha   90.00
_cell.angle_beta   90.00
_cell.angle_gamma   90.00
#
_symmetry.space_group_name_H-M   'P 1'
#
loop_
_entity.id
_entity.type
_entity.pdbx_description
1 polymer ?
#
loop_
_entity_poly.entity_id
_entity_poly.type
_entity_poly.pdbx_seq_one_letter_code
_entity_poly.pdbx_strand_id
1 'polypeptide(L)'
;MCVICFVKALVHVFKIYLTANYTYNFRSWPVDFRWDDVHTTVSGSSSHRALTCAAAAAGVWLLHDAALGGDSLTRPPRGTRSQAQCLLQQIRELPSQLASYALAHSLGRWLVYPGSMFLMTRALLPLLQQGQERLVERYRGRRAKLVACDGNEIDTMFMDRRQQPGSHGRGLCLVICCEGNAGFYEMGCLSAPLEAGYSVLGWNHPGFGGSTGAPFPQHDANAMDVVVKYALHRLHFPPAQVVVYGWSIGGFTATWATMTYPELGALVLDATFDDLVPLALKVMPHSWKGLVVRTVREHFNLNVAEQLCCYPGPVLLLRRIQDDVVSTSSHVASLPSCQVEGDVEGNRGNELLLRLLQHRYPSVMAREGRTVVTRWLRTSNLDQEAAFYARYRVDDEWCLATLRSYRDRCQKEMDDAKAWGPHGPTFPWLVGQGLSPRRRRQLALFLARKHLKNLEATHCSPLEPEDFQLPWRL
;
A
#
# COMPACT_ATOMS: atom_id res chain seq x y z
N MET A 1 -5.25 12.17 -37.38
CA MET A 1 -3.79 12.49 -37.37
C MET A 1 -3.01 11.22 -37.70
N CYS A 2 -2.13 11.25 -38.71
CA CYS A 2 -1.35 10.08 -39.14
C CYS A 2 -0.36 9.64 -38.03
N VAL A 3 -0.19 8.34 -37.81
CA VAL A 3 0.73 7.73 -36.83
C VAL A 3 2.15 8.31 -36.96
N ILE A 4 2.57 8.62 -38.19
CA ILE A 4 3.89 9.22 -38.48
C ILE A 4 3.98 10.66 -37.95
N CYS A 5 2.89 11.44 -38.01
CA CYS A 5 2.84 12.80 -37.48
C CYS A 5 2.83 12.81 -35.94
N PHE A 6 2.16 11.82 -35.32
CA PHE A 6 2.16 11.64 -33.86
C PHE A 6 3.55 11.25 -33.34
N VAL A 7 4.22 10.29 -33.98
CA VAL A 7 5.60 9.89 -33.62
C VAL A 7 6.58 11.05 -33.83
N LYS A 8 6.45 11.82 -34.91
CA LYS A 8 7.29 13.01 -35.13
C LYS A 8 7.04 14.10 -34.08
N ALA A 9 5.79 14.34 -33.69
CA ALA A 9 5.45 15.28 -32.62
C ALA A 9 6.00 14.81 -31.27
N LEU A 10 5.86 13.52 -30.96
CA LEU A 10 6.43 12.91 -29.74
C LEU A 10 7.96 13.05 -29.73
N VAL A 11 8.64 12.72 -30.82
CA VAL A 11 10.10 12.87 -30.96
C VAL A 11 10.53 14.33 -30.85
N HIS A 12 9.75 15.29 -31.37
CA HIS A 12 10.05 16.72 -31.22
C HIS A 12 9.87 17.21 -29.79
N VAL A 13 8.80 16.78 -29.11
CA VAL A 13 8.57 17.03 -27.68
C VAL A 13 9.70 16.40 -26.86
N PHE A 14 10.00 15.12 -27.06
CA PHE A 14 11.14 14.47 -26.39
C PHE A 14 12.46 15.19 -26.67
N LYS A 15 12.71 15.65 -27.91
CA LYS A 15 13.93 16.39 -28.25
C LYS A 15 14.02 17.72 -27.51
N ILE A 16 12.94 18.50 -27.45
CA ILE A 16 12.86 19.79 -26.75
C ILE A 16 13.08 19.60 -25.24
N TYR A 17 12.42 18.60 -24.65
CA TYR A 17 12.51 18.31 -23.21
C TYR A 17 13.86 17.69 -22.80
N LEU A 18 14.52 16.93 -23.70
CA LEU A 18 15.86 16.37 -23.44
C LEU A 18 16.97 17.42 -23.53
N THR A 19 16.78 18.50 -24.28
CA THR A 19 17.75 19.60 -24.43
C THR A 19 17.62 20.70 -23.38
N ALA A 20 16.53 20.73 -22.61
CA ALA A 20 16.34 21.71 -21.56
C ALA A 20 17.20 21.35 -20.32
N ASN A 21 18.12 22.25 -19.99
CA ASN A 21 19.07 22.07 -18.89
C ASN A 21 18.42 22.58 -17.60
N TYR A 22 17.62 21.74 -16.96
CA TYR A 22 16.96 22.08 -15.69
C TYR A 22 17.95 21.93 -14.54
N THR A 23 18.37 23.06 -13.96
CA THR A 23 19.27 23.14 -12.80
C THR A 23 18.50 22.85 -11.51
N TYR A 24 18.15 21.59 -11.29
CA TYR A 24 17.57 21.16 -10.02
C TYR A 24 18.67 20.62 -9.11
N ASN A 25 19.24 21.47 -8.25
CA ASN A 25 20.32 21.06 -7.36
C ASN A 25 19.79 20.51 -6.03
N PHE A 26 18.90 19.51 -6.09
CA PHE A 26 18.52 18.79 -4.86
C PHE A 26 19.74 18.13 -4.21
N ARG A 27 20.75 17.74 -4.98
CA ARG A 27 22.03 17.23 -4.44
C ARG A 27 22.67 18.19 -3.43
N SER A 28 22.62 19.51 -3.65
CA SER A 28 23.16 20.49 -2.71
C SER A 28 22.19 20.90 -1.60
N TRP A 29 20.95 20.40 -1.59
CA TRP A 29 19.99 20.70 -0.54
C TRP A 29 20.47 20.12 0.79
N PRO A 30 20.40 20.88 1.90
CA PRO A 30 20.85 20.41 3.22
C PRO A 30 20.05 19.19 3.68
N VAL A 31 20.67 18.31 4.45
CA VAL A 31 19.96 17.19 5.08
C VAL A 31 19.17 17.73 6.27
N ASP A 32 17.86 17.50 6.29
CA ASP A 32 16.95 17.97 7.34
C ASP A 32 16.78 16.95 8.47
N PHE A 33 16.91 15.66 8.16
CA PHE A 33 16.73 14.57 9.13
C PHE A 33 17.37 13.28 8.61
N ARG A 34 17.88 12.46 9.53
CA ARG A 34 18.47 11.16 9.25
C ARG A 34 17.77 10.07 10.06
N TRP A 35 17.75 8.85 9.52
CA TRP A 35 17.16 7.69 10.18
C TRP A 35 17.74 7.38 11.57
N ASP A 36 18.99 7.81 11.83
CA ASP A 36 19.76 7.61 13.07
C ASP A 36 19.67 8.78 14.06
N ASP A 37 19.03 9.90 13.70
CA ASP A 37 18.85 11.06 14.59
C ASP A 37 18.00 10.74 15.84
N VAL A 38 17.23 9.65 15.79
CA VAL A 38 16.44 9.17 16.94
C VAL A 38 17.35 8.58 18.03
N HIS A 39 18.51 8.02 17.68
CA HIS A 39 19.42 7.40 18.64
C HIS A 39 20.28 8.42 19.40
N THR A 40 20.50 9.60 18.84
CA THR A 40 21.32 10.65 19.47
C THR A 40 20.57 11.43 20.56
N THR A 41 19.24 11.33 20.61
CA THR A 41 18.38 12.06 21.57
C THR A 41 17.90 11.23 22.77
N VAL A 42 18.04 9.90 22.74
CA VAL A 42 17.45 8.97 23.75
C VAL A 42 18.43 8.57 24.87
N SER A 43 19.49 9.35 25.11
CA SER A 43 20.32 9.16 26.32
C SER A 43 19.61 9.56 27.63
N GLY A 44 18.34 9.97 27.59
CA GLY A 44 17.52 10.27 28.76
C GLY A 44 16.03 9.94 28.58
N SER A 45 15.61 8.82 29.18
CA SER A 45 14.23 8.44 29.57
C SER A 45 13.33 7.67 28.57
N SER A 46 12.77 6.58 29.15
CA SER A 46 11.55 5.83 28.86
C SER A 46 11.39 5.09 27.53
N SER A 47 11.34 3.75 27.67
CA SER A 47 11.23 2.71 26.65
C SER A 47 9.88 2.67 25.92
N HIS A 48 9.86 3.13 24.67
CA HIS A 48 9.02 2.53 23.63
C HIS A 48 9.98 1.87 22.62
N ARG A 49 10.05 0.53 22.65
CA ARG A 49 10.86 -0.25 21.69
C ARG A 49 10.18 -0.20 20.33
N ALA A 50 10.48 0.81 19.52
CA ALA A 50 10.40 0.69 18.08
C ALA A 50 11.29 -0.51 17.68
N LEU A 51 10.73 -1.45 16.91
CA LEU A 51 11.47 -2.59 16.40
C LEU A 51 12.72 -2.07 15.67
N THR A 52 13.89 -2.58 16.05
CA THR A 52 15.16 -2.19 15.43
C THR A 52 15.10 -2.50 13.93
N CYS A 53 15.80 -1.73 13.08
CA CYS A 53 15.85 -1.96 11.63
C CYS A 53 16.24 -3.42 11.27
N ALA A 54 16.97 -4.12 12.14
CA ALA A 54 17.25 -5.54 12.00
C ALA A 54 16.00 -6.43 12.09
N ALA A 55 15.02 -6.11 12.93
CA ALA A 55 13.76 -6.85 13.04
C ALA A 55 12.77 -6.50 11.91
N ALA A 56 12.79 -5.27 11.40
CA ALA A 56 11.99 -4.88 10.23
C ALA A 56 12.57 -5.48 8.93
N ALA A 57 13.91 -5.49 8.79
CA ALA A 57 14.59 -6.27 7.76
C ALA A 57 14.32 -7.76 7.93
N ALA A 58 14.46 -8.31 9.15
CA ALA A 58 14.11 -9.71 9.42
C ALA A 58 12.64 -10.00 9.11
N GLY A 59 11.70 -9.06 9.28
CA GLY A 59 10.32 -9.20 8.85
C GLY A 59 10.21 -9.40 7.33
N VAL A 60 10.87 -8.56 6.53
CA VAL A 60 10.91 -8.70 5.06
C VAL A 60 11.61 -10.01 4.63
N TRP A 61 12.68 -10.41 5.31
CA TRP A 61 13.40 -11.67 5.07
C TRP A 61 12.63 -12.92 5.55
N LEU A 62 11.90 -12.86 6.66
CA LEU A 62 11.04 -13.95 7.17
C LEU A 62 9.84 -14.18 6.25
N LEU A 63 9.28 -13.11 5.68
CA LEU A 63 8.23 -13.18 4.66
C LEU A 63 8.79 -13.71 3.33
N HIS A 64 10.05 -13.42 3.00
CA HIS A 64 10.77 -14.02 1.87
C HIS A 64 10.93 -15.55 2.04
N ASP A 65 11.26 -16.03 3.24
CA ASP A 65 11.35 -17.47 3.54
C ASP A 65 9.98 -18.18 3.54
N ALA A 66 8.91 -17.50 4.01
CA ALA A 66 7.55 -18.04 3.96
C ALA A 66 7.00 -18.12 2.50
N ALA A 67 7.32 -17.12 1.67
CA ALA A 67 6.92 -17.07 0.25
C ALA A 67 7.61 -18.13 -0.62
N LEU A 68 8.73 -18.71 -0.16
CA LEU A 68 9.43 -19.83 -0.82
C LEU A 68 8.80 -21.22 -0.53
N GLY A 69 7.68 -21.28 0.19
CA GLY A 69 6.85 -22.47 0.32
C GLY A 69 7.18 -23.33 1.52
N GLY A 70 6.41 -23.16 2.59
CA GLY A 70 6.36 -24.05 3.73
C GLY A 70 4.99 -24.06 4.41
N ASP A 71 4.03 -24.82 3.88
CA ASP A 71 2.85 -25.24 4.65
C ASP A 71 3.33 -26.12 5.81
N SER A 72 3.48 -25.52 6.98
CA SER A 72 3.77 -26.22 8.23
C SER A 72 2.46 -26.65 8.87
N LEU A 73 1.94 -27.80 8.46
CA LEU A 73 1.15 -28.73 9.28
C LEU A 73 0.95 -29.99 8.44
N THR A 74 1.54 -31.10 8.91
CA THR A 74 1.59 -32.46 8.30
C THR A 74 2.70 -32.72 7.26
N ARG A 75 3.95 -32.85 7.73
CA ARG A 75 5.00 -33.61 7.01
C ARG A 75 5.76 -34.49 8.00
N PRO A 76 6.03 -35.77 7.68
CA PRO A 76 6.84 -36.64 8.52
C PRO A 76 8.30 -36.15 8.55
N PRO A 77 9.15 -36.64 9.48
CA PRO A 77 10.50 -36.11 9.67
C PRO A 77 11.30 -36.21 8.36
N ARG A 78 11.80 -35.08 7.86
CA ARG A 78 12.68 -35.06 6.68
C ARG A 78 14.00 -35.74 7.05
N GLY A 79 14.27 -36.89 6.43
CA GLY A 79 15.57 -37.53 6.47
C GLY A 79 16.68 -36.59 6.00
N THR A 80 17.86 -36.75 6.58
CA THR A 80 19.11 -36.05 6.26
C THR A 80 19.41 -36.12 4.76
N ARG A 81 19.09 -35.06 4.00
CA ARG A 81 19.53 -34.89 2.61
C ARG A 81 21.05 -34.75 2.59
N SER A 82 21.74 -35.45 1.69
CA SER A 82 23.19 -35.36 1.59
C SER A 82 23.62 -33.98 1.08
N GLN A 83 24.70 -33.45 1.63
CA GLN A 83 25.25 -32.13 1.30
C GLN A 83 25.56 -31.98 -0.21
N ALA A 84 25.95 -33.08 -0.87
CA ALA A 84 26.16 -33.15 -2.32
C ALA A 84 24.88 -32.97 -3.15
N GLN A 85 23.72 -33.48 -2.68
CA GLN A 85 22.44 -33.26 -3.35
C GLN A 85 22.00 -31.80 -3.24
N CYS A 86 22.29 -31.13 -2.13
CA CYS A 86 22.05 -29.70 -1.96
C CYS A 86 22.93 -28.87 -2.91
N LEU A 87 24.21 -29.19 -3.03
CA LEU A 87 25.16 -28.50 -3.92
C LEU A 87 24.80 -28.67 -5.41
N LEU A 88 24.43 -29.89 -5.82
CA LEU A 88 23.96 -30.17 -7.19
C LEU A 88 22.67 -29.40 -7.51
N GLN A 89 21.77 -29.28 -6.54
CA GLN A 89 20.54 -28.49 -6.70
C GLN A 89 20.87 -26.99 -6.85
N GLN A 90 21.79 -26.44 -6.04
CA GLN A 90 22.24 -25.04 -6.15
C GLN A 90 22.85 -24.74 -7.53
N ILE A 91 23.72 -25.62 -8.05
CA ILE A 91 24.32 -25.45 -9.38
C ILE A 91 23.26 -25.49 -10.49
N ARG A 92 22.27 -26.38 -10.35
CA ARG A 92 21.17 -26.51 -11.32
C ARG A 92 20.25 -25.27 -11.33
N GLU A 93 20.07 -24.61 -10.20
CA GLU A 93 19.23 -23.42 -10.07
C GLU A 93 19.96 -22.11 -10.47
N LEU A 94 21.29 -22.11 -10.45
CA LEU A 94 22.14 -20.93 -10.70
C LEU A 94 21.82 -20.19 -12.01
N PRO A 95 21.61 -20.84 -13.18
CA PRO A 95 21.27 -20.11 -14.41
C PRO A 95 19.95 -19.33 -14.30
N SER A 96 18.97 -19.92 -13.62
CA SER A 96 17.67 -19.26 -13.40
C SER A 96 17.75 -18.12 -12.39
N GLN A 97 18.62 -18.24 -11.37
CA GLN A 97 18.91 -17.18 -10.41
C GLN A 97 19.60 -16.00 -11.09
N LEU A 98 20.60 -16.27 -11.93
CA LEU A 98 21.29 -15.22 -12.69
C LEU A 98 20.35 -14.52 -13.68
N ALA A 99 19.49 -15.27 -14.36
CA ALA A 99 18.47 -14.70 -15.24
C ALA A 99 17.43 -13.86 -14.47
N SER A 100 16.98 -14.34 -13.31
CA SER A 100 16.07 -13.64 -12.38
C SER A 100 16.70 -12.31 -11.94
N TYR A 101 17.94 -12.35 -11.46
CA TYR A 101 18.70 -11.18 -11.05
C TYR A 101 18.90 -10.19 -12.21
N ALA A 102 19.32 -10.67 -13.37
CA ALA A 102 19.52 -9.81 -14.54
C ALA A 102 18.22 -9.13 -14.97
N LEU A 103 17.10 -9.86 -15.00
CA LEU A 103 15.78 -9.31 -15.30
C LEU A 103 15.37 -8.27 -14.25
N ALA A 104 15.53 -8.60 -12.96
CA ALA A 104 15.18 -7.70 -11.86
C ALA A 104 15.95 -6.38 -11.91
N HIS A 105 17.27 -6.44 -12.12
CA HIS A 105 18.13 -5.26 -12.11
C HIS A 105 18.15 -4.48 -13.45
N SER A 106 17.37 -4.90 -14.45
CA SER A 106 17.23 -4.22 -15.74
C SER A 106 15.76 -3.87 -16.06
N LEU A 107 15.15 -4.56 -17.04
CA LEU A 107 13.80 -4.30 -17.54
C LEU A 107 12.73 -4.53 -16.47
N GLY A 108 12.89 -5.52 -15.60
CA GLY A 108 11.92 -5.86 -14.55
C GLY A 108 11.67 -4.69 -13.61
N ARG A 109 12.74 -4.05 -13.11
CA ARG A 109 12.62 -2.84 -12.28
C ARG A 109 11.89 -1.70 -12.99
N TRP A 110 12.14 -1.48 -14.28
CA TRP A 110 11.48 -0.41 -15.03
C TRP A 110 10.00 -0.70 -15.30
N LEU A 111 9.61 -1.96 -15.44
CA LEU A 111 8.20 -2.34 -15.56
C LEU A 111 7.46 -2.18 -14.23
N VAL A 112 8.12 -2.53 -13.11
CA VAL A 112 7.51 -2.38 -11.78
C VAL A 112 7.48 -0.91 -11.34
N TYR A 113 8.54 -0.14 -11.62
CA TYR A 113 8.71 1.27 -11.21
C TYR A 113 9.13 2.17 -12.39
N PRO A 114 8.25 2.40 -13.38
CA PRO A 114 8.57 3.22 -14.55
C PRO A 114 8.94 4.67 -14.21
N GLY A 115 8.43 5.23 -13.11
CA GLY A 115 8.76 6.60 -12.68
C GLY A 115 10.25 6.83 -12.34
N SER A 116 11.01 5.76 -12.06
CA SER A 116 12.46 5.80 -11.86
C SER A 116 13.29 5.83 -13.14
N MET A 117 12.65 5.68 -14.31
CA MET A 117 13.35 5.73 -15.58
C MET A 117 13.79 7.15 -15.87
N PHE A 118 15.11 7.35 -16.02
CA PHE A 118 15.71 8.67 -16.27
C PHE A 118 15.00 9.48 -17.37
N LEU A 119 14.62 8.84 -18.48
CA LEU A 119 13.91 9.50 -19.58
C LEU A 119 12.50 9.96 -19.19
N MET A 120 11.78 9.15 -18.41
CA MET A 120 10.45 9.49 -17.92
C MET A 120 10.53 10.64 -16.90
N THR A 121 11.42 10.54 -15.92
CA THR A 121 11.65 11.59 -14.93
C THR A 121 12.04 12.91 -15.61
N ARG A 122 12.91 12.87 -16.63
CA ARG A 122 13.27 14.08 -17.41
C ARG A 122 12.09 14.67 -18.17
N ALA A 123 11.25 13.85 -18.78
CA ALA A 123 10.08 14.32 -19.51
C ALA A 123 9.06 14.99 -18.57
N LEU A 124 8.91 14.46 -17.35
CA LEU A 124 7.98 14.98 -16.35
C LEU A 124 8.52 16.16 -15.55
N LEU A 125 9.83 16.45 -15.61
CA LEU A 125 10.48 17.43 -14.76
C LEU A 125 9.79 18.81 -14.70
N PRO A 126 9.29 19.40 -15.81
CA PRO A 126 8.58 20.68 -15.74
C PRO A 126 7.27 20.60 -14.96
N LEU A 127 6.55 19.48 -15.07
CA LEU A 127 5.32 19.24 -14.31
C LEU A 127 5.62 19.05 -12.82
N LEU A 128 6.71 18.34 -12.50
CA LEU A 128 7.15 18.17 -11.11
C LEU A 128 7.55 19.51 -10.49
N GLN A 129 8.30 20.34 -11.21
CA GLN A 129 8.66 21.69 -10.76
C GLN A 129 7.42 22.54 -10.50
N GLN A 130 6.48 22.58 -11.44
CA GLN A 130 5.22 23.31 -11.28
C GLN A 130 4.39 22.80 -10.09
N GLY A 131 4.32 21.47 -9.91
CA GLY A 131 3.63 20.86 -8.78
C GLY A 131 4.26 21.25 -7.44
N GLN A 132 5.59 21.20 -7.37
CA GLN A 132 6.34 21.62 -6.19
C GLN A 132 6.14 23.10 -5.87
N GLU A 133 6.24 23.99 -6.87
CA GLU A 133 5.98 25.43 -6.73
C GLU A 133 4.56 25.68 -6.20
N ARG A 134 3.55 25.00 -6.79
CA ARG A 134 2.17 25.08 -6.30
C ARG A 134 2.06 24.67 -4.83
N LEU A 135 2.72 23.59 -4.40
CA LEU A 135 2.70 23.13 -3.01
C LEU A 135 3.33 24.16 -2.07
N VAL A 136 4.46 24.76 -2.46
CA VAL A 136 5.14 25.78 -1.66
C VAL A 136 4.32 27.08 -1.59
N GLU A 137 3.92 27.64 -2.72
CA GLU A 137 3.30 28.96 -2.79
C GLU A 137 1.86 28.95 -2.27
N ARG A 138 1.05 27.97 -2.70
CA ARG A 138 -0.38 27.94 -2.37
C ARG A 138 -0.66 27.28 -1.03
N TYR A 139 0.10 26.24 -0.67
CA TYR A 139 -0.17 25.42 0.52
C TYR A 139 0.91 25.55 1.60
N ARG A 140 1.87 26.48 1.43
CA ARG A 140 2.98 26.72 2.38
C ARG A 140 3.77 25.44 2.68
N GLY A 141 3.93 24.61 1.65
CA GLY A 141 4.69 23.38 1.71
C GLY A 141 6.13 23.63 2.13
N ARG A 142 6.62 22.82 3.07
CA ARG A 142 8.01 22.80 3.51
C ARG A 142 8.68 21.55 3.00
N ARG A 143 9.60 21.74 2.07
CA ARG A 143 10.42 20.66 1.53
C ARG A 143 11.48 20.24 2.53
N ALA A 144 11.75 18.93 2.62
CA ALA A 144 12.83 18.40 3.44
C ALA A 144 13.54 17.23 2.73
N LYS A 145 14.86 17.15 2.91
CA LYS A 145 15.68 15.99 2.51
C LYS A 145 15.90 15.09 3.70
N LEU A 146 15.46 13.83 3.58
CA LEU A 146 15.67 12.81 4.60
C LEU A 146 16.74 11.81 4.15
N VAL A 147 17.59 11.31 5.04
CA VAL A 147 18.58 10.26 4.71
C VAL A 147 18.16 8.93 5.34
N ALA A 148 17.84 7.97 4.48
CA ALA A 148 17.48 6.60 4.86
C ALA A 148 18.69 5.78 5.32
N CYS A 149 18.45 4.60 5.90
CA CYS A 149 19.50 3.75 6.47
C CYS A 149 20.46 3.13 5.46
N ASP A 150 20.05 3.04 4.19
CA ASP A 150 20.89 2.65 3.05
C ASP A 150 21.64 3.83 2.42
N GLY A 151 21.53 5.03 3.01
CA GLY A 151 22.17 6.25 2.52
C GLY A 151 21.40 6.96 1.40
N ASN A 152 20.24 6.45 0.98
CA ASN A 152 19.42 7.15 -0.01
C ASN A 152 18.88 8.46 0.58
N GLU A 153 19.00 9.54 -0.20
CA GLU A 153 18.38 10.83 0.08
C GLU A 153 16.95 10.81 -0.48
N ILE A 154 15.98 11.02 0.39
CA ILE A 154 14.54 10.98 0.09
C ILE A 154 14.00 12.39 0.08
N ASP A 155 13.37 12.76 -1.02
CA ASP A 155 12.73 14.06 -1.20
C ASP A 155 11.30 14.04 -0.67
N THR A 156 10.98 15.01 0.19
CA THR A 156 9.68 15.10 0.86
C THR A 156 9.13 16.51 0.88
N MET A 157 7.81 16.62 0.98
CA MET A 157 7.09 17.89 1.11
C MET A 157 6.03 17.80 2.20
N PHE A 158 6.11 18.70 3.17
CA PHE A 158 5.21 18.75 4.31
C PHE A 158 4.32 20.00 4.31
N MET A 159 3.00 19.81 4.36
CA MET A 159 2.00 20.87 4.53
C MET A 159 1.41 20.77 5.94
N ASP A 160 1.74 21.73 6.81
CA ASP A 160 1.31 21.77 8.21
C ASP A 160 0.04 22.60 8.37
N ARG A 161 -1.03 21.95 8.82
CA ARG A 161 -2.34 22.57 9.06
C ARG A 161 -2.75 22.65 10.51
N ARG A 162 -1.85 22.33 11.45
CA ARG A 162 -2.19 22.36 12.88
C ARG A 162 -2.62 23.74 13.39
N GLN A 163 -2.10 24.81 12.78
CA GLN A 163 -2.47 26.19 13.13
C GLN A 163 -3.86 26.60 12.64
N GLN A 164 -4.39 25.92 11.62
CA GLN A 164 -5.72 26.17 11.06
C GLN A 164 -6.40 24.83 10.77
N PRO A 165 -6.80 24.08 11.81
CA PRO A 165 -7.13 22.67 11.67
C PRO A 165 -8.51 22.42 11.01
N GLY A 166 -9.26 23.48 10.70
CA GLY A 166 -10.57 23.42 10.06
C GLY A 166 -11.69 22.93 10.99
N SER A 167 -12.93 22.98 10.49
CA SER A 167 -14.06 22.30 11.12
C SER A 167 -13.75 20.80 11.18
N HIS A 168 -13.95 20.17 12.34
CA HIS A 168 -13.57 18.78 12.65
C HIS A 168 -12.09 18.49 12.95
N GLY A 169 -11.22 19.51 12.98
CA GLY A 169 -9.83 19.32 13.45
C GLY A 169 -8.95 18.47 12.53
N ARG A 170 -9.31 18.33 11.24
CA ARG A 170 -8.59 17.48 10.25
C ARG A 170 -7.12 17.84 10.15
N GLY A 171 -6.76 19.12 10.26
CA GLY A 171 -5.38 19.56 10.20
C GLY A 171 -4.48 19.07 11.35
N LEU A 172 -5.06 18.54 12.44
CA LEU A 172 -4.31 17.88 13.52
C LEU A 172 -3.85 16.47 13.15
N CYS A 173 -4.47 15.86 12.14
CA CYS A 173 -4.12 14.55 11.63
C CYS A 173 -3.16 14.71 10.45
N LEU A 174 -2.06 13.95 10.47
CA LEU A 174 -1.10 13.86 9.38
C LEU A 174 -1.48 12.69 8.48
N VAL A 175 -1.54 12.93 7.16
CA VAL A 175 -1.62 11.86 6.16
C VAL A 175 -0.25 11.76 5.47
N ILE A 176 0.41 10.61 5.62
CA ILE A 176 1.61 10.29 4.85
C ILE A 176 1.17 9.61 3.56
N CYS A 177 1.52 10.20 2.42
CA CYS A 177 1.07 9.75 1.11
C CYS A 177 2.15 8.92 0.41
N CYS A 178 1.83 7.66 0.12
CA CYS A 178 2.67 6.71 -0.59
C CYS A 178 2.16 6.57 -2.04
N GLU A 179 2.98 7.02 -2.98
CA GLU A 179 2.62 7.16 -4.39
C GLU A 179 2.61 5.83 -5.17
N GLY A 180 2.06 5.91 -6.39
CA GLY A 180 2.05 4.83 -7.37
C GLY A 180 3.41 4.63 -8.06
N ASN A 181 3.52 3.62 -8.91
CA ASN A 181 4.78 3.24 -9.56
C ASN A 181 5.28 4.20 -10.65
N ALA A 182 4.44 5.14 -11.03
CA ALA A 182 4.72 6.30 -11.87
C ALA A 182 4.30 7.61 -11.18
N GLY A 183 3.96 7.55 -9.89
CA GLY A 183 3.48 8.67 -9.10
C GLY A 183 4.62 9.44 -8.46
N PHE A 184 4.37 10.73 -8.25
CA PHE A 184 5.28 11.67 -7.61
C PHE A 184 4.47 12.54 -6.66
N TYR A 185 5.00 12.87 -5.48
CA TYR A 185 4.23 13.66 -4.52
C TYR A 185 3.83 15.03 -5.09
N GLU A 186 4.55 15.55 -6.07
CA GLU A 186 4.31 16.86 -6.68
C GLU A 186 2.96 16.93 -7.41
N MET A 187 2.44 15.80 -7.88
CA MET A 187 1.24 15.74 -8.73
C MET A 187 0.35 14.52 -8.48
N GLY A 188 0.62 13.76 -7.42
CA GLY A 188 0.00 12.45 -7.17
C GLY A 188 -1.11 12.45 -6.14
N CYS A 189 -1.17 11.36 -5.38
CA CYS A 189 -2.23 11.04 -4.44
C CYS A 189 -2.30 12.01 -3.24
N LEU A 190 -1.27 12.84 -3.00
CA LEU A 190 -1.27 13.82 -1.91
C LEU A 190 -2.38 14.88 -2.01
N SER A 191 -2.89 15.12 -3.22
CA SER A 191 -3.85 16.20 -3.51
C SER A 191 -5.16 16.02 -2.77
N ALA A 192 -5.72 14.81 -2.74
CA ALA A 192 -7.00 14.50 -2.11
C ALA A 192 -7.02 14.77 -0.59
N PRO A 193 -6.12 14.19 0.25
CA PRO A 193 -6.10 14.50 1.67
C PRO A 193 -5.72 15.96 1.94
N LEU A 194 -4.88 16.57 1.08
CA LEU A 194 -4.56 17.98 1.19
C LEU A 194 -5.78 18.84 0.89
N GLU A 195 -6.60 18.57 -0.10
CA GLU A 195 -7.77 19.39 -0.36
C GLU A 195 -8.91 19.10 0.64
N ALA A 196 -8.93 17.89 1.23
CA ALA A 196 -9.85 17.52 2.29
C ALA A 196 -9.55 18.18 3.66
N GLY A 197 -8.45 18.92 3.80
CA GLY A 197 -8.14 19.72 5.00
C GLY A 197 -7.15 19.10 6.00
N TYR A 198 -6.50 17.98 5.67
CA TYR A 198 -5.50 17.34 6.55
C TYR A 198 -4.13 18.03 6.51
N SER A 199 -3.29 17.79 7.53
CA SER A 199 -1.85 17.94 7.33
C SER A 199 -1.35 16.79 6.46
N VAL A 200 -0.40 17.04 5.55
CA VAL A 200 0.02 16.02 4.58
C VAL A 200 1.54 16.01 4.44
N LEU A 201 2.13 14.81 4.42
CA LEU A 201 3.54 14.56 4.12
C LEU A 201 3.62 13.68 2.87
N GLY A 202 4.05 14.28 1.76
CA GLY A 202 4.36 13.55 0.52
C GLY A 202 5.85 13.21 0.46
N TRP A 203 6.18 12.11 -0.20
CA TRP A 203 7.56 11.67 -0.41
C TRP A 203 7.70 10.93 -1.75
N ASN A 204 8.89 10.95 -2.32
CA ASN A 204 9.20 10.23 -3.57
C ASN A 204 10.00 8.96 -3.30
N HIS A 205 9.63 7.85 -3.95
CA HIS A 205 10.36 6.58 -3.94
C HIS A 205 11.86 6.77 -4.24
N PRO A 206 12.76 5.89 -3.77
CA PRO A 206 14.15 5.90 -4.18
C PRO A 206 14.28 5.88 -5.72
N GLY A 207 15.04 6.83 -6.27
CA GLY A 207 15.21 7.02 -7.71
C GLY A 207 14.09 7.80 -8.42
N PHE A 208 13.12 8.36 -7.71
CA PHE A 208 12.05 9.20 -8.26
C PHE A 208 12.29 10.67 -7.93
N GLY A 209 12.03 11.56 -8.90
CA GLY A 209 12.06 13.01 -8.68
C GLY A 209 13.39 13.47 -8.10
N GLY A 210 13.35 14.13 -6.93
CA GLY A 210 14.54 14.51 -6.17
C GLY A 210 15.26 13.34 -5.47
N SER A 211 14.59 12.22 -5.19
CA SER A 211 15.15 11.12 -4.40
C SER A 211 16.27 10.38 -5.14
N THR A 212 17.33 10.01 -4.41
CA THR A 212 18.46 9.24 -4.96
C THR A 212 18.18 7.73 -4.92
N GLY A 213 19.09 6.93 -5.48
CA GLY A 213 19.04 5.48 -5.39
C GLY A 213 18.20 4.84 -6.49
N ALA A 214 17.60 3.69 -6.18
CA ALA A 214 16.79 2.92 -7.11
C ALA A 214 15.66 2.20 -6.38
N PRO A 215 14.49 2.05 -7.00
CA PRO A 215 13.34 1.46 -6.33
C PRO A 215 13.48 -0.07 -6.27
N PHE A 216 13.47 -0.58 -5.05
CA PHE A 216 13.33 -1.99 -4.70
C PHE A 216 12.55 -2.06 -3.39
N PRO A 217 11.84 -3.16 -3.10
CA PRO A 217 11.01 -3.28 -1.89
C PRO A 217 11.76 -2.90 -0.61
N GLN A 218 13.03 -3.31 -0.48
CA GLN A 218 13.84 -2.98 0.69
C GLN A 218 14.22 -1.49 0.76
N HIS A 219 14.54 -0.85 -0.36
CA HIS A 219 14.85 0.59 -0.37
C HIS A 219 13.60 1.43 -0.08
N ASP A 220 12.44 0.99 -0.58
CA ASP A 220 11.15 1.59 -0.28
C ASP A 220 10.81 1.47 1.21
N ALA A 221 11.06 0.30 1.82
CA ALA A 221 10.94 0.11 3.26
C ALA A 221 11.87 1.05 4.06
N ASN A 222 13.14 1.16 3.64
CA ASN A 222 14.12 2.05 4.28
C ASN A 222 13.72 3.54 4.16
N ALA A 223 13.21 3.94 3.00
CA ALA A 223 12.71 5.29 2.77
C ALA A 223 11.45 5.58 3.62
N MET A 224 10.51 4.64 3.65
CA MET A 224 9.31 4.75 4.47
C MET A 224 9.64 4.84 5.97
N ASP A 225 10.63 4.09 6.44
CA ASP A 225 11.11 4.13 7.83
C ASP A 225 11.54 5.55 8.24
N VAL A 226 12.41 6.19 7.46
CA VAL A 226 12.88 7.55 7.78
C VAL A 226 11.75 8.58 7.65
N VAL A 227 10.80 8.39 6.73
CA VAL A 227 9.60 9.24 6.59
C VAL A 227 8.70 9.17 7.83
N VAL A 228 8.43 7.96 8.35
CA VAL A 228 7.66 7.81 9.60
C VAL A 228 8.42 8.43 10.77
N LYS A 229 9.72 8.13 10.92
CA LYS A 229 10.54 8.70 12.00
C LYS A 229 10.57 10.22 11.94
N TYR A 230 10.67 10.81 10.76
CA TYR A 230 10.61 12.26 10.58
C TYR A 230 9.26 12.82 11.05
N ALA A 231 8.15 12.18 10.68
CA ALA A 231 6.81 12.57 11.12
C ALA A 231 6.65 12.53 12.65
N LEU A 232 7.14 11.48 13.29
CA LEU A 232 6.99 11.28 14.74
C LEU A 232 7.97 12.12 15.56
N HIS A 233 9.25 12.15 15.18
CA HIS A 233 10.31 12.71 16.02
C HIS A 233 10.70 14.14 15.68
N ARG A 234 10.53 14.57 14.41
CA ARG A 234 10.91 15.92 13.98
C ARG A 234 9.70 16.82 13.73
N LEU A 235 8.63 16.28 13.17
CA LEU A 235 7.36 17.01 13.00
C LEU A 235 6.45 16.92 14.24
N HIS A 236 6.75 16.00 15.15
CA HIS A 236 6.07 15.81 16.44
C HIS A 236 4.57 15.50 16.29
N PHE A 237 4.19 14.71 15.29
CA PHE A 237 2.83 14.15 15.25
C PHE A 237 2.73 12.96 16.19
N PRO A 238 1.72 12.90 17.08
CA PRO A 238 1.42 11.70 17.84
C PRO A 238 1.12 10.53 16.89
N PRO A 239 1.61 9.30 17.15
CA PRO A 239 1.38 8.17 16.25
C PRO A 239 -0.09 7.91 15.96
N ALA A 240 -0.97 8.07 16.96
CA ALA A 240 -2.41 7.91 16.82
C ALA A 240 -3.09 8.94 15.88
N GLN A 241 -2.40 10.02 15.53
CA GLN A 241 -2.83 11.07 14.59
C GLN A 241 -2.11 10.98 13.23
N VAL A 242 -1.29 9.95 13.02
CA VAL A 242 -0.66 9.68 11.72
C VAL A 242 -1.46 8.62 10.99
N VAL A 243 -1.85 8.94 9.77
CA VAL A 243 -2.57 8.05 8.84
C VAL A 243 -1.66 7.79 7.67
N VAL A 244 -1.52 6.53 7.27
CA VAL A 244 -0.77 6.18 6.07
C VAL A 244 -1.75 5.93 4.94
N TYR A 245 -1.53 6.61 3.82
CA TYR A 245 -2.36 6.53 2.63
C TYR A 245 -1.53 5.99 1.48
N GLY A 246 -1.88 4.82 0.95
CA GLY A 246 -1.19 4.20 -0.17
C GLY A 246 -2.07 4.12 -1.41
N TRP A 247 -1.57 4.61 -2.54
CA TRP A 247 -2.20 4.45 -3.84
C TRP A 247 -1.45 3.42 -4.69
N SER A 248 -2.19 2.46 -5.27
CA SER A 248 -1.62 1.45 -6.18
C SER A 248 -0.44 0.70 -5.52
N ILE A 249 0.76 0.72 -6.12
CA ILE A 249 1.99 0.11 -5.56
C ILE A 249 2.37 0.68 -4.18
N GLY A 250 2.02 1.94 -3.90
CA GLY A 250 2.22 2.59 -2.61
C GLY A 250 1.47 1.92 -1.47
N GLY A 251 0.52 1.02 -1.77
CA GLY A 251 -0.06 0.13 -0.76
C GLY A 251 0.96 -0.79 -0.08
N PHE A 252 2.05 -1.17 -0.76
CA PHE A 252 3.15 -1.93 -0.15
C PHE A 252 3.87 -1.11 0.93
N THR A 253 4.32 0.10 0.63
CA THR A 253 4.99 0.95 1.61
C THR A 253 4.06 1.36 2.74
N ALA A 254 2.79 1.62 2.43
CA ALA A 254 1.78 1.95 3.42
C ALA A 254 1.52 0.80 4.41
N THR A 255 1.32 -0.42 3.89
CA THR A 255 1.12 -1.60 4.74
C THR A 255 2.39 -1.96 5.52
N TRP A 256 3.57 -1.87 4.90
CA TRP A 256 4.86 -2.04 5.59
C TRP A 256 5.02 -1.06 6.77
N ALA A 257 4.67 0.21 6.58
CA ALA A 257 4.73 1.22 7.64
C ALA A 257 3.84 0.84 8.81
N THR A 258 2.58 0.49 8.55
CA THR A 258 1.61 0.16 9.61
C THR A 258 1.86 -1.21 10.26
N MET A 259 2.51 -2.15 9.56
CA MET A 259 3.00 -3.39 10.14
C MET A 259 4.16 -3.13 11.11
N THR A 260 5.08 -2.22 10.73
CA THR A 260 6.29 -1.90 11.51
C THR A 260 6.00 -0.99 12.70
N TYR A 261 5.07 -0.05 12.50
CA TYR A 261 4.58 0.92 13.48
C TYR A 261 3.08 0.67 13.76
N PRO A 262 2.74 -0.40 14.51
CA PRO A 262 1.36 -0.80 14.75
C PRO A 262 0.54 0.22 15.56
N GLU A 263 1.17 1.26 16.09
CA GLU A 263 0.55 2.38 16.81
C GLU A 263 0.04 3.52 15.92
N LEU A 264 0.34 3.50 14.62
CA LEU A 264 -0.14 4.53 13.69
C LEU A 264 -1.67 4.52 13.62
N GLY A 265 -2.27 5.70 13.52
CA GLY A 265 -3.69 5.94 13.74
C GLY A 265 -4.66 5.26 12.77
N ALA A 266 -4.29 5.12 11.49
CA ALA A 266 -5.11 4.43 10.49
C ALA A 266 -4.33 4.11 9.21
N LEU A 267 -4.90 3.21 8.40
CA LEU A 267 -4.46 2.87 7.05
C LEU A 267 -5.58 3.09 6.04
N VAL A 268 -5.30 3.83 4.96
CA VAL A 268 -6.18 3.97 3.80
C VAL A 268 -5.44 3.44 2.57
N LEU A 269 -6.07 2.53 1.84
CA LEU A 269 -5.50 1.92 0.64
C LEU A 269 -6.42 2.18 -0.55
N ASP A 270 -5.95 2.91 -1.55
CA ASP A 270 -6.69 3.24 -2.77
C ASP A 270 -6.13 2.51 -3.98
N ALA A 271 -7.01 1.85 -4.73
CA ALA A 271 -6.68 1.19 -6.00
C ALA A 271 -5.46 0.25 -5.89
N THR A 272 -5.26 -0.38 -4.74
CA THR A 272 -4.14 -1.28 -4.48
C THR A 272 -4.52 -2.74 -4.75
N PHE A 273 -3.56 -3.63 -4.55
CA PHE A 273 -3.67 -5.06 -4.81
C PHE A 273 -3.19 -5.88 -3.60
N ASP A 274 -3.46 -7.18 -3.61
CA ASP A 274 -3.02 -8.12 -2.58
C ASP A 274 -1.59 -8.64 -2.79
N ASP A 275 -1.24 -8.95 -4.03
CA ASP A 275 0.04 -9.54 -4.43
C ASP A 275 0.41 -9.11 -5.86
N LEU A 276 1.71 -8.86 -6.12
CA LEU A 276 2.19 -8.43 -7.43
C LEU A 276 2.22 -9.56 -8.48
N VAL A 277 2.38 -10.83 -8.08
CA VAL A 277 2.57 -11.95 -9.02
C VAL A 277 1.42 -12.08 -10.02
N PRO A 278 0.13 -12.05 -9.62
CA PRO A 278 -0.98 -12.13 -10.57
C PRO A 278 -0.97 -11.00 -11.60
N LEU A 279 -0.60 -9.78 -11.18
CA LEU A 279 -0.51 -8.61 -12.06
C LEU A 279 0.66 -8.71 -13.03
N ALA A 280 1.84 -9.15 -12.55
CA ALA A 280 3.00 -9.38 -13.40
C ALA A 280 2.72 -10.45 -14.46
N LEU A 281 2.01 -11.53 -14.09
CA LEU A 281 1.63 -12.59 -15.03
C LEU A 281 0.57 -12.19 -16.05
N LYS A 282 -0.22 -11.15 -15.78
CA LYS A 282 -1.13 -10.55 -16.76
C LYS A 282 -0.37 -9.83 -17.88
N VAL A 283 0.73 -9.15 -17.52
CA VAL A 283 1.50 -8.32 -18.45
C VAL A 283 2.54 -9.14 -19.22
N MET A 284 3.19 -10.10 -18.55
CA MET A 284 4.32 -10.83 -19.11
C MET A 284 3.90 -12.03 -19.97
N PRO A 285 4.69 -12.41 -21.00
CA PRO A 285 4.41 -13.58 -21.82
C PRO A 285 4.27 -14.86 -20.99
N HIS A 286 3.25 -15.68 -21.27
CA HIS A 286 3.01 -16.92 -20.53
C HIS A 286 4.17 -17.91 -20.56
N SER A 287 4.98 -17.91 -21.64
CA SER A 287 6.18 -18.74 -21.75
C SER A 287 7.25 -18.42 -20.69
N TRP A 288 7.20 -17.23 -20.08
CA TRP A 288 8.15 -16.78 -19.06
C TRP A 288 7.60 -16.92 -17.64
N LYS A 289 6.44 -17.55 -17.44
CA LYS A 289 5.76 -17.65 -16.14
C LYS A 289 6.70 -18.04 -14.99
N GLY A 290 7.52 -19.08 -15.17
CA GLY A 290 8.44 -19.54 -14.11
C GLY A 290 9.48 -18.49 -13.72
N LEU A 291 10.09 -17.84 -14.73
CA LEU A 291 11.08 -16.78 -14.50
C LEU A 291 10.44 -15.54 -13.87
N VAL A 292 9.25 -15.12 -14.32
CA VAL A 292 8.53 -13.97 -13.78
C VAL A 292 8.15 -14.19 -12.32
N VAL A 293 7.56 -15.35 -12.00
CA VAL A 293 7.21 -15.69 -10.61
C VAL A 293 8.46 -15.67 -9.73
N ARG A 294 9.56 -16.29 -10.18
CA ARG A 294 10.83 -16.28 -9.45
C ARG A 294 11.35 -14.86 -9.23
N THR A 295 11.41 -14.05 -10.29
CA THR A 295 11.92 -12.67 -10.25
C THR A 295 11.10 -11.80 -9.31
N VAL A 296 9.77 -11.89 -9.38
CA VAL A 296 8.88 -11.14 -8.49
C VAL A 296 9.06 -11.60 -7.05
N ARG A 297 9.10 -12.91 -6.77
CA ARG A 297 9.24 -13.41 -5.39
C ARG A 297 10.61 -13.12 -4.76
N GLU A 298 11.68 -13.15 -5.54
CA GLU A 298 13.04 -12.93 -5.02
C GLU A 298 13.41 -11.44 -4.93
N HIS A 299 12.91 -10.61 -5.84
CA HIS A 299 13.37 -9.21 -5.97
C HIS A 299 12.28 -8.16 -5.80
N PHE A 300 11.01 -8.51 -5.99
CA PHE A 300 9.86 -7.59 -5.94
C PHE A 300 8.68 -8.20 -5.18
N ASN A 301 8.92 -8.81 -4.01
CA ASN A 301 7.87 -9.50 -3.24
C ASN A 301 6.93 -8.49 -2.56
N LEU A 302 6.05 -7.87 -3.35
CA LEU A 302 5.06 -6.92 -2.86
C LEU A 302 3.81 -7.68 -2.40
N ASN A 303 3.91 -8.34 -1.24
CA ASN A 303 2.79 -9.04 -0.61
C ASN A 303 2.06 -8.11 0.37
N VAL A 304 1.20 -7.26 -0.18
CA VAL A 304 0.43 -6.24 0.56
C VAL A 304 -0.56 -6.89 1.52
N ALA A 305 -1.20 -7.99 1.13
CA ALA A 305 -2.20 -8.65 1.97
C ALA A 305 -1.62 -9.24 3.26
N GLU A 306 -0.39 -9.79 3.19
CA GLU A 306 0.28 -10.33 4.37
C GLU A 306 0.69 -9.22 5.36
N GLN A 307 1.29 -8.13 4.85
CA GLN A 307 1.61 -6.95 5.66
C GLN A 307 0.36 -6.31 6.26
N LEU A 308 -0.72 -6.21 5.48
CA LEU A 308 -2.00 -5.68 5.93
C LEU A 308 -2.57 -6.46 7.11
N CYS A 309 -2.44 -7.80 7.12
CA CYS A 309 -2.96 -8.62 8.20
C CYS A 309 -2.21 -8.39 9.53
N CYS A 310 -0.97 -7.90 9.48
CA CYS A 310 -0.19 -7.60 10.69
C CYS A 310 -0.61 -6.28 11.37
N TYR A 311 -1.31 -5.38 10.68
CA TYR A 311 -1.73 -4.11 11.27
C TYR A 311 -3.02 -4.27 12.09
N PRO A 312 -3.02 -3.98 13.41
CA PRO A 312 -4.19 -4.15 14.26
C PRO A 312 -5.17 -2.97 14.19
N GLY A 313 -4.78 -1.83 13.60
CA GLY A 313 -5.58 -0.61 13.62
C GLY A 313 -6.67 -0.51 12.54
N PRO A 314 -7.33 0.65 12.42
CA PRO A 314 -8.42 0.90 11.47
C PRO A 314 -7.94 0.88 10.00
N VAL A 315 -8.66 0.17 9.13
CA VAL A 315 -8.33 0.02 7.69
C VAL A 315 -9.52 0.37 6.81
N LEU A 316 -9.31 1.21 5.80
CA LEU A 316 -10.25 1.47 4.72
C LEU A 316 -9.60 1.12 3.37
N LEU A 317 -10.31 0.35 2.57
CA LEU A 317 -9.96 0.04 1.19
C LEU A 317 -10.88 0.84 0.27
N LEU A 318 -10.30 1.67 -0.60
CA LEU A 318 -11.00 2.35 -1.68
C LEU A 318 -10.81 1.52 -2.95
N ARG A 319 -11.88 0.86 -3.41
CA ARG A 319 -11.87 0.04 -4.62
C ARG A 319 -12.51 0.81 -5.76
N ARG A 320 -11.71 1.08 -6.77
CA ARG A 320 -12.15 1.71 -8.02
C ARG A 320 -12.76 0.66 -8.92
N ILE A 321 -14.05 0.81 -9.26
CA ILE A 321 -14.80 -0.23 -9.99
C ILE A 321 -14.56 -0.21 -11.50
N GLN A 322 -13.92 0.83 -12.03
CA GLN A 322 -13.51 0.94 -13.45
C GLN A 322 -11.98 0.78 -13.59
N ASP A 323 -11.35 0.05 -12.68
CA ASP A 323 -9.90 -0.15 -12.64
C ASP A 323 -9.47 -1.38 -13.44
N ASP A 324 -8.72 -1.14 -14.51
CA ASP A 324 -8.15 -2.16 -15.39
C ASP A 324 -6.68 -2.48 -15.08
N VAL A 325 -6.01 -1.66 -14.27
CA VAL A 325 -4.58 -1.78 -13.95
C VAL A 325 -4.37 -2.86 -12.89
N VAL A 326 -5.10 -2.76 -11.76
CA VAL A 326 -5.04 -3.77 -10.68
C VAL A 326 -6.12 -4.84 -10.82
N SER A 327 -6.58 -5.11 -12.04
CA SER A 327 -7.48 -6.22 -12.35
C SER A 327 -6.74 -7.33 -13.10
N THR A 328 -6.97 -8.59 -12.77
CA THR A 328 -6.41 -9.75 -13.50
C THR A 328 -7.25 -10.21 -14.67
N SER A 329 -8.39 -9.56 -14.93
CA SER A 329 -9.28 -9.97 -16.01
C SER A 329 -8.71 -9.63 -17.38
N SER A 330 -8.76 -10.62 -18.27
CA SER A 330 -8.24 -10.57 -19.63
C SER A 330 -9.30 -10.04 -20.59
N HIS A 331 -9.66 -8.77 -20.50
CA HIS A 331 -10.28 -8.12 -21.65
C HIS A 331 -9.18 -7.70 -22.60
N VAL A 332 -8.97 -8.50 -23.64
CA VAL A 332 -8.22 -8.11 -24.83
C VAL A 332 -8.88 -6.82 -25.33
N ALA A 333 -8.10 -5.74 -25.45
CA ALA A 333 -8.50 -4.50 -26.10
C ALA A 333 -8.67 -4.69 -27.62
N SER A 334 -9.47 -5.66 -28.03
CA SER A 334 -9.85 -5.89 -29.42
C SER A 334 -11.29 -5.43 -29.59
N LEU A 335 -11.42 -4.27 -30.24
CA LEU A 335 -12.63 -3.55 -30.73
C LEU A 335 -13.11 -2.37 -29.87
N PRO A 336 -13.15 -1.15 -30.42
CA PRO A 336 -13.60 0.06 -29.72
C PRO A 336 -15.13 0.22 -29.65
N SER A 337 -15.93 -0.85 -29.81
CA SER A 337 -17.38 -0.73 -30.02
C SER A 337 -18.29 -1.28 -28.92
N CYS A 338 -17.77 -1.65 -27.74
CA CYS A 338 -18.62 -1.93 -26.57
C CYS A 338 -17.92 -1.43 -25.30
N GLN A 339 -18.43 -0.35 -24.71
CA GLN A 339 -18.19 -0.03 -23.30
C GLN A 339 -18.84 -1.15 -22.47
N VAL A 340 -18.13 -2.26 -22.28
CA VAL A 340 -18.58 -3.33 -21.40
C VAL A 340 -18.25 -2.90 -19.97
N GLU A 341 -19.28 -2.90 -19.12
CA GLU A 341 -19.19 -2.68 -17.67
C GLU A 341 -17.93 -3.35 -17.12
N GLY A 342 -17.09 -2.59 -16.40
CA GLY A 342 -15.78 -3.03 -15.93
C GLY A 342 -15.86 -4.38 -15.22
N ASP A 343 -14.94 -5.29 -15.53
CA ASP A 343 -14.87 -6.60 -14.87
C ASP A 343 -14.33 -6.44 -13.44
N VAL A 344 -15.25 -6.13 -12.52
CA VAL A 344 -15.01 -5.97 -11.09
C VAL A 344 -14.53 -7.29 -10.46
N GLU A 345 -14.81 -8.45 -11.05
CA GLU A 345 -14.44 -9.75 -10.49
C GLU A 345 -12.91 -9.91 -10.42
N GLY A 346 -12.20 -9.44 -11.44
CA GLY A 346 -10.74 -9.51 -11.52
C GLY A 346 -9.99 -8.50 -10.65
N ASN A 347 -10.67 -7.51 -10.06
CA ASN A 347 -10.03 -6.47 -9.25
C ASN A 347 -9.34 -7.07 -8.02
N ARG A 348 -8.03 -6.83 -7.87
CA ARG A 348 -7.20 -7.41 -6.79
C ARG A 348 -7.54 -6.87 -5.39
N GLY A 349 -8.23 -5.73 -5.30
CA GLY A 349 -8.83 -5.25 -4.05
C GLY A 349 -9.84 -6.23 -3.44
N ASN A 350 -10.43 -7.11 -4.25
CA ASN A 350 -11.34 -8.17 -3.79
C ASN A 350 -10.62 -9.17 -2.88
N GLU A 351 -9.49 -9.71 -3.34
CA GLU A 351 -8.71 -10.68 -2.56
C GLU A 351 -8.11 -10.01 -1.33
N LEU A 352 -7.69 -8.75 -1.44
CA LEU A 352 -7.19 -7.97 -0.31
C LEU A 352 -8.24 -7.83 0.80
N LEU A 353 -9.49 -7.46 0.47
CA LEU A 353 -10.58 -7.42 1.45
C LEU A 353 -10.85 -8.80 2.06
N LEU A 354 -10.91 -9.84 1.23
CA LEU A 354 -11.19 -11.19 1.70
C LEU A 354 -10.13 -11.66 2.70
N ARG A 355 -8.84 -11.43 2.41
CA ARG A 355 -7.72 -11.74 3.31
C ARG A 355 -7.82 -10.99 4.63
N LEU A 356 -8.07 -9.68 4.58
CA LEU A 356 -8.26 -8.84 5.76
C LEU A 356 -9.39 -9.38 6.66
N LEU A 357 -10.57 -9.61 6.09
CA LEU A 357 -11.73 -10.05 6.85
C LEU A 357 -11.55 -11.48 7.38
N GLN A 358 -10.92 -12.38 6.61
CA GLN A 358 -10.63 -13.74 7.06
C GLN A 358 -9.65 -13.77 8.22
N HIS A 359 -8.62 -12.92 8.16
CA HIS A 359 -7.67 -12.79 9.26
C HIS A 359 -8.33 -12.18 10.50
N ARG A 360 -9.07 -11.07 10.34
CA ARG A 360 -9.67 -10.36 11.48
C ARG A 360 -10.88 -11.08 12.09
N TYR A 361 -11.69 -11.74 11.28
CA TYR A 361 -12.98 -12.30 11.69
C TYR A 361 -13.20 -13.73 11.15
N PRO A 362 -12.32 -14.70 11.48
CA PRO A 362 -12.32 -16.02 10.85
C PRO A 362 -13.65 -16.77 11.03
N SER A 363 -14.32 -16.60 12.18
CA SER A 363 -15.61 -17.25 12.46
C SER A 363 -16.78 -16.63 11.67
N VAL A 364 -16.72 -15.32 11.40
CA VAL A 364 -17.67 -14.64 10.51
C VAL A 364 -17.43 -15.05 9.06
N MET A 365 -16.16 -15.08 8.65
CA MET A 365 -15.69 -15.40 7.31
C MET A 365 -15.53 -16.90 7.05
N ALA A 366 -16.17 -17.75 7.85
CA ALA A 366 -16.43 -19.14 7.54
C ALA A 366 -17.13 -19.27 6.16
N ARG A 367 -17.33 -20.51 5.68
CA ARG A 367 -17.81 -20.80 4.31
C ARG A 367 -18.95 -19.89 3.85
N GLU A 368 -19.97 -19.67 4.68
CA GLU A 368 -21.14 -18.87 4.34
C GLU A 368 -20.84 -17.36 4.24
N GLY A 369 -20.00 -16.84 5.14
CA GLY A 369 -19.55 -15.45 5.14
C GLY A 369 -18.68 -15.14 3.94
N ARG A 370 -17.66 -15.97 3.69
CA ARG A 370 -16.81 -15.85 2.49
C ARG A 370 -17.65 -15.89 1.21
N THR A 371 -18.57 -16.85 1.09
CA THR A 371 -19.42 -16.99 -0.10
C THR A 371 -20.26 -15.74 -0.37
N VAL A 372 -20.87 -15.15 0.68
CA VAL A 372 -21.74 -13.98 0.48
C VAL A 372 -20.94 -12.72 0.15
N VAL A 373 -19.77 -12.52 0.78
CA VAL A 373 -18.89 -11.39 0.49
C VAL A 373 -18.31 -11.50 -0.92
N THR A 374 -17.87 -12.69 -1.36
CA THR A 374 -17.42 -12.89 -2.75
C THR A 374 -18.51 -12.57 -3.76
N ARG A 375 -19.78 -12.90 -3.48
CA ARG A 375 -20.91 -12.54 -4.35
C ARG A 375 -21.18 -11.04 -4.37
N TRP A 376 -21.10 -10.40 -3.21
CA TRP A 376 -21.25 -8.95 -3.08
C TRP A 376 -20.13 -8.21 -3.84
N LEU A 377 -18.89 -8.69 -3.78
CA LEU A 377 -17.76 -8.09 -4.52
C LEU A 377 -17.94 -8.12 -6.04
N ARG A 378 -18.84 -8.96 -6.59
CA ARG A 378 -19.14 -9.04 -8.02
C ARG A 378 -20.20 -8.03 -8.49
N THR A 379 -20.75 -7.19 -7.62
CA THR A 379 -21.70 -6.14 -8.05
C THR A 379 -20.97 -5.09 -8.88
N SER A 380 -21.48 -4.78 -10.07
CA SER A 380 -20.80 -3.93 -11.06
C SER A 380 -20.95 -2.43 -10.80
N ASN A 381 -21.92 -2.02 -9.98
CA ASN A 381 -22.20 -0.63 -9.65
C ASN A 381 -22.80 -0.47 -8.24
N LEU A 382 -22.91 0.78 -7.79
CA LEU A 382 -23.35 1.14 -6.44
C LEU A 382 -24.83 0.78 -6.16
N ASP A 383 -25.70 0.87 -7.16
CA ASP A 383 -27.12 0.51 -7.02
C ASP A 383 -27.31 -0.99 -6.80
N GLN A 384 -26.58 -1.82 -7.56
CA GLN A 384 -26.56 -3.27 -7.36
C GLN A 384 -25.98 -3.64 -5.99
N GLU A 385 -24.93 -2.94 -5.54
CA GLU A 385 -24.36 -3.11 -4.21
C GLU A 385 -25.40 -2.85 -3.12
N ALA A 386 -26.10 -1.70 -3.20
CA ALA A 386 -27.12 -1.30 -2.25
C ALA A 386 -28.31 -2.27 -2.25
N ALA A 387 -28.78 -2.68 -3.44
CA ALA A 387 -29.84 -3.67 -3.59
C ALA A 387 -29.44 -5.04 -3.02
N PHE A 388 -28.19 -5.46 -3.22
CA PHE A 388 -27.64 -6.69 -2.65
C PHE A 388 -27.65 -6.62 -1.12
N TYR A 389 -27.18 -5.52 -0.54
CA TYR A 389 -27.17 -5.31 0.90
C TYR A 389 -28.59 -5.36 1.50
N ALA A 390 -29.54 -4.65 0.87
CA ALA A 390 -30.95 -4.63 1.27
C ALA A 390 -31.61 -6.02 1.19
N ARG A 391 -31.30 -6.81 0.14
CA ARG A 391 -31.82 -8.18 -0.05
C ARG A 391 -31.49 -9.10 1.12
N TYR A 392 -30.30 -8.96 1.71
CA TYR A 392 -29.89 -9.76 2.87
C TYR A 392 -30.45 -9.26 4.21
N ARG A 393 -31.20 -8.13 4.19
CA ARG A 393 -31.81 -7.49 5.36
C ARG A 393 -30.78 -7.35 6.49
N VAL A 394 -29.62 -6.81 6.16
CA VAL A 394 -28.54 -6.57 7.13
C VAL A 394 -29.04 -5.56 8.15
N ASP A 395 -28.82 -5.87 9.42
CA ASP A 395 -29.27 -5.10 10.57
C ASP A 395 -28.03 -4.46 11.20
N ASP A 396 -27.74 -3.23 10.79
CA ASP A 396 -26.53 -2.49 11.17
C ASP A 396 -26.41 -2.30 12.69
N GLU A 397 -27.54 -2.00 13.34
CA GLU A 397 -27.61 -1.81 14.80
C GLU A 397 -27.28 -3.12 15.54
N TRP A 398 -27.88 -4.23 15.11
CA TRP A 398 -27.54 -5.54 15.65
C TRP A 398 -26.08 -5.92 15.41
N CYS A 399 -25.53 -5.63 14.22
CA CYS A 399 -24.13 -5.88 13.90
C CYS A 399 -23.19 -5.07 14.81
N LEU A 400 -23.44 -3.78 14.98
CA LEU A 400 -22.69 -2.90 15.87
C LEU A 400 -22.77 -3.37 17.33
N ALA A 401 -23.97 -3.65 17.83
CA ALA A 401 -24.18 -4.14 19.18
C ALA A 401 -23.43 -5.46 19.43
N THR A 402 -23.46 -6.39 18.46
CA THR A 402 -22.75 -7.67 18.53
C THR A 402 -21.24 -7.48 18.62
N LEU A 403 -20.68 -6.60 17.79
CA LEU A 403 -19.24 -6.32 17.77
C LEU A 403 -18.79 -5.60 19.05
N ARG A 404 -19.54 -4.59 19.52
CA ARG A 404 -19.27 -3.89 20.78
C ARG A 404 -19.31 -4.83 21.97
N SER A 405 -20.37 -5.64 22.06
CA SER A 405 -20.51 -6.66 23.11
C SER A 405 -19.36 -7.66 23.10
N TYR A 406 -18.87 -8.07 21.93
CA TYR A 406 -17.70 -8.93 21.82
C TYR A 406 -16.43 -8.24 22.34
N ARG A 407 -16.16 -7.01 21.87
CA ARG A 407 -15.02 -6.21 22.32
C ARG A 407 -15.03 -6.01 23.84
N ASP A 408 -16.17 -5.61 24.40
CA ASP A 408 -16.31 -5.33 25.82
C ASP A 408 -16.13 -6.60 26.67
N ARG A 409 -16.53 -7.78 26.16
CA ARG A 409 -16.23 -9.06 26.83
C ARG A 409 -14.74 -9.37 26.82
N CYS A 410 -14.09 -9.27 25.65
CA CYS A 410 -12.63 -9.43 25.58
C CYS A 410 -11.93 -8.47 26.57
N GLN A 411 -12.42 -7.23 26.67
CA GLN A 411 -11.89 -6.20 27.58
C GLN A 411 -11.98 -6.60 29.05
N LYS A 412 -13.06 -7.28 29.43
CA LYS A 412 -13.25 -7.76 30.80
C LYS A 412 -12.46 -9.04 31.11
N GLU A 413 -12.21 -9.88 30.11
CA GLU A 413 -11.50 -11.15 30.29
C GLU A 413 -9.97 -10.98 30.39
N MET A 414 -9.42 -9.88 29.87
CA MET A 414 -8.00 -9.57 30.04
C MET A 414 -7.82 -8.60 31.21
N ASP A 415 -7.45 -9.15 32.38
CA ASP A 415 -7.25 -8.41 33.64
C ASP A 415 -6.16 -7.32 33.58
N ASP A 416 -5.25 -7.36 32.60
CA ASP A 416 -4.16 -6.41 32.44
C ASP A 416 -4.38 -5.42 31.28
N ALA A 417 -4.60 -4.14 31.62
CA ALA A 417 -4.63 -3.03 30.65
C ALA A 417 -3.32 -2.88 29.84
N LYS A 418 -2.22 -3.50 30.28
CA LYS A 418 -0.93 -3.54 29.55
C LYS A 418 -0.89 -4.55 28.39
N ALA A 419 -1.88 -5.43 28.27
CA ALA A 419 -1.92 -6.45 27.22
C ALA A 419 -2.53 -5.95 25.89
N TRP A 420 -3.07 -4.72 25.86
CA TRP A 420 -3.83 -4.17 24.74
C TRP A 420 -2.97 -3.17 23.97
N GLY A 421 -2.94 -3.30 22.65
CA GLY A 421 -2.31 -2.31 21.79
C GLY A 421 -3.11 -0.99 21.75
N PRO A 422 -2.57 0.06 21.11
CA PRO A 422 -3.22 1.38 21.01
C PRO A 422 -4.59 1.35 20.28
N HIS A 423 -4.95 0.23 19.66
CA HIS A 423 -6.21 0.02 18.93
C HIS A 423 -7.18 -0.93 19.62
N GLY A 424 -6.89 -1.40 20.83
CA GLY A 424 -7.74 -2.32 21.58
C GLY A 424 -7.30 -3.78 21.46
N PRO A 425 -8.25 -4.75 21.52
CA PRO A 425 -7.91 -6.17 21.52
C PRO A 425 -7.38 -6.55 20.14
N THR A 426 -6.31 -7.34 20.13
CA THR A 426 -5.69 -7.82 18.91
C THR A 426 -6.62 -8.77 18.14
N PHE A 427 -6.47 -8.80 16.83
CA PHE A 427 -7.09 -9.79 15.96
C PHE A 427 -6.30 -11.12 16.05
N PRO A 428 -6.92 -12.29 15.75
CA PRO A 428 -8.27 -12.49 15.23
C PRO A 428 -9.39 -12.41 16.30
N TRP A 429 -10.55 -11.90 15.91
CA TRP A 429 -11.78 -11.97 16.72
C TRP A 429 -12.62 -13.16 16.33
N LEU A 430 -12.95 -14.00 17.31
CA LEU A 430 -13.82 -15.17 17.16
C LEU A 430 -15.31 -14.82 17.25
N VAL A 431 -15.65 -13.54 17.06
CA VAL A 431 -17.04 -13.12 16.89
C VAL A 431 -17.68 -13.91 15.74
N GLY A 432 -18.92 -14.36 15.94
CA GLY A 432 -19.61 -15.22 14.97
C GLY A 432 -19.65 -16.70 15.34
N GLN A 433 -18.88 -17.15 16.33
CA GLN A 433 -19.05 -18.50 16.90
C GLN A 433 -20.46 -18.67 17.48
N GLY A 434 -21.09 -19.81 17.20
CA GLY A 434 -22.47 -20.09 17.60
C GLY A 434 -23.56 -19.31 16.85
N LEU A 435 -23.21 -18.37 15.96
CA LEU A 435 -24.21 -17.65 15.17
C LEU A 435 -24.78 -18.52 14.04
N SER A 436 -26.08 -18.34 13.80
CA SER A 436 -26.75 -18.96 12.66
C SER A 436 -26.13 -18.52 11.33
N PRO A 437 -26.19 -19.35 10.26
CA PRO A 437 -25.66 -18.99 8.96
C PRO A 437 -26.21 -17.66 8.41
N ARG A 438 -27.47 -17.32 8.73
CA ARG A 438 -28.08 -16.04 8.35
C ARG A 438 -27.37 -14.87 9.03
N ARG A 439 -27.16 -14.93 10.34
CA ARG A 439 -26.52 -13.86 11.11
C ARG A 439 -25.04 -13.72 10.74
N ARG A 440 -24.33 -14.81 10.46
CA ARG A 440 -22.96 -14.77 9.92
C ARG A 440 -22.88 -14.04 8.59
N ARG A 441 -23.80 -14.30 7.66
CA ARG A 441 -23.86 -13.57 6.37
C ARG A 441 -24.10 -12.07 6.55
N GLN A 442 -25.02 -11.68 7.44
CA GLN A 442 -25.29 -10.27 7.72
C GLN A 442 -24.06 -9.58 8.28
N LEU A 443 -23.41 -10.17 9.29
CA LEU A 443 -22.21 -9.62 9.88
C LEU A 443 -21.03 -9.54 8.90
N ALA A 444 -20.88 -10.54 8.02
CA ALA A 444 -19.86 -10.54 6.97
C ALA A 444 -20.05 -9.38 5.98
N LEU A 445 -21.28 -9.17 5.50
CA LEU A 445 -21.61 -8.06 4.60
C LEU A 445 -21.46 -6.70 5.28
N PHE A 446 -21.86 -6.58 6.54
CA PHE A 446 -21.66 -5.37 7.34
C PHE A 446 -20.17 -5.02 7.43
N LEU A 447 -19.32 -5.97 7.83
CA LEU A 447 -17.88 -5.75 7.94
C LEU A 447 -17.24 -5.44 6.58
N ALA A 448 -17.67 -6.11 5.50
CA ALA A 448 -17.21 -5.80 4.15
C ALA A 448 -17.48 -4.35 3.76
N ARG A 449 -18.71 -3.85 3.97
CA ARG A 449 -19.09 -2.46 3.69
C ARG A 449 -18.40 -1.44 4.59
N LYS A 450 -17.99 -1.82 5.80
CA LYS A 450 -17.23 -0.94 6.70
C LYS A 450 -15.75 -0.83 6.33
N HIS A 451 -15.19 -1.88 5.70
CA HIS A 451 -13.78 -1.91 5.30
C HIS A 451 -13.52 -1.58 3.83
N LEU A 452 -14.54 -1.64 2.96
CA LEU A 452 -14.42 -1.34 1.53
C LEU A 452 -15.43 -0.27 1.12
N LYS A 453 -14.95 0.78 0.45
CA LYS A 453 -15.78 1.77 -0.26
C LYS A 453 -15.52 1.65 -1.75
N ASN A 454 -16.58 1.50 -2.54
CA ASN A 454 -16.49 1.51 -3.99
C ASN A 454 -16.50 2.94 -4.53
N LEU A 455 -15.70 3.19 -5.55
CA LEU A 455 -15.60 4.46 -6.26
C LEU A 455 -15.80 4.23 -7.77
N GLU A 456 -16.69 5.00 -8.39
CA GLU A 456 -16.90 5.04 -9.84
C GLU A 456 -15.80 5.84 -10.53
N ALA A 457 -14.59 5.28 -10.55
CA ALA A 457 -13.41 5.92 -11.11
C ALA A 457 -12.48 4.89 -11.78
N THR A 458 -11.66 5.35 -12.73
CA THR A 458 -10.57 4.58 -13.32
C THR A 458 -9.32 4.62 -12.44
N HIS A 459 -8.32 3.76 -12.69
CA HIS A 459 -7.12 3.68 -11.86
C HIS A 459 -6.38 5.01 -11.67
N CYS A 460 -6.21 5.77 -12.76
CA CYS A 460 -5.41 7.00 -12.79
C CYS A 460 -6.22 8.28 -12.56
N SER A 461 -7.53 8.18 -12.32
CA SER A 461 -8.33 9.37 -11.98
C SER A 461 -7.85 9.98 -10.66
N PRO A 462 -7.77 11.30 -10.50
CA PRO A 462 -7.56 11.90 -9.18
C PRO A 462 -8.64 11.43 -8.19
N LEU A 463 -8.26 11.18 -6.94
CA LEU A 463 -9.25 10.93 -5.89
C LEU A 463 -9.86 12.27 -5.48
N GLU A 464 -11.19 12.36 -5.45
CA GLU A 464 -11.85 13.58 -5.01
C GLU A 464 -11.65 13.81 -3.50
N PRO A 465 -11.54 15.07 -3.03
CA PRO A 465 -11.30 15.37 -1.62
C PRO A 465 -12.37 14.80 -0.68
N GLU A 466 -13.63 14.74 -1.12
CA GLU A 466 -14.76 14.20 -0.37
C GLU A 466 -14.71 12.67 -0.23
N ASP A 467 -14.00 12.02 -1.15
CA ASP A 467 -13.85 10.57 -1.14
C ASP A 467 -12.73 10.09 -0.23
N PHE A 468 -11.75 10.94 0.08
CA PHE A 468 -10.75 10.66 1.09
C PHE A 468 -11.36 10.72 2.50
N GLN A 469 -11.58 9.53 3.08
CA GLN A 469 -12.20 9.37 4.38
C GLN A 469 -11.33 8.52 5.29
N LEU A 470 -11.35 8.83 6.59
CA LEU A 470 -10.68 7.98 7.57
C LEU A 470 -11.48 6.68 7.78
N PRO A 471 -10.82 5.56 8.09
CA PRO A 471 -11.51 4.31 8.34
C PRO A 471 -12.45 4.39 9.54
N TRP A 472 -13.50 3.55 9.51
CA TRP A 472 -14.41 3.43 10.64
C TRP A 472 -13.71 2.91 11.91
N ARG A 473 -14.24 3.29 13.07
CA ARG A 473 -13.84 2.78 14.38
C ARG A 473 -15.10 2.29 15.11
N LEU A 474 -14.99 1.17 15.83
CA LEU A 474 -16.11 0.51 16.52
C LEU A 474 -16.55 1.22 17.80
#